data_AF-A0A8S3IST3-F1
#
_entry.id   AF-A0A8S3IST3-F1
#
_cell.length_a   1.000
_cell.length_b   1.000
_cell.length_c   1.000
_cell.angle_alpha   90.00
_cell.angle_beta   90.00
_cell.angle_gamma   90.00
#
_symmetry.space_group_name_H-M   'P 1'
#
loop_
_entity.id
_entity.type
_entity.pdbx_description
1 polymer ?
#
loop_
_entity_poly.entity_id
_entity_poly.type
_entity_poly.pdbx_seq_one_letter_code
_entity_poly.pdbx_strand_id
1 'polypeptide(L)'
;MVDEVTKKTLSNIPLLKTRASPRDGEQWRQRLKEELQALIQYVKNNKDADNDWFRLESNQEGTRWWGKAWTIQDMLRYEFDIEFDIPVTYPMTAPEIAIPDLDGKTAKMYRGGKICMTDHFQPLWARNVPRFGIAHALALGLGPW
;
A
#
# COMPACT_ATOMS: atom_id res chain seq x y z
N MET A 1 16.52 1.80 11.09
CA MET A 1 16.98 1.99 9.70
C MET A 1 16.22 0.99 8.84
N VAL A 2 15.74 1.39 7.65
CA VAL A 2 15.12 0.45 6.69
C VAL A 2 16.19 -0.53 6.21
N ASP A 3 15.90 -1.83 6.22
CA ASP A 3 16.84 -2.88 5.81
C ASP A 3 17.14 -2.83 4.30
N GLU A 4 18.21 -3.49 3.86
CA GLU A 4 18.67 -3.43 2.48
C GLU A 4 17.69 -4.07 1.48
N VAL A 5 16.98 -5.12 1.89
CA VAL A 5 16.00 -5.80 1.04
C VAL A 5 14.84 -4.86 0.77
N THR A 6 14.30 -4.24 1.81
CA THR A 6 13.24 -3.24 1.67
C THR A 6 13.68 -2.05 0.83
N LYS A 7 14.91 -1.54 1.00
CA LYS A 7 15.44 -0.46 0.14
C LYS A 7 15.50 -0.85 -1.34
N LYS A 8 15.95 -2.07 -1.64
CA LYS A 8 16.05 -2.58 -3.01
C LYS A 8 14.67 -2.77 -3.65
N THR A 9 13.69 -3.24 -2.88
CA THR A 9 12.31 -3.34 -3.35
C THR A 9 11.77 -1.96 -3.71
N LEU A 10 11.97 -0.96 -2.86
CA LEU A 10 11.50 0.41 -3.08
C LEU A 10 12.17 1.08 -4.27
N SER A 11 13.47 0.86 -4.51
CA SER A 11 14.16 1.47 -5.65
C SER A 11 13.61 1.03 -7.00
N ASN A 12 12.91 -0.11 -7.03
CA ASN A 12 12.31 -0.66 -8.25
C ASN A 12 10.84 -0.27 -8.44
N ILE A 13 10.24 0.44 -7.48
CA ILE A 13 8.88 0.97 -7.59
C ILE A 13 8.95 2.38 -8.22
N PRO A 14 8.22 2.64 -9.32
CA PRO A 14 8.16 3.97 -9.91
C PRO A 14 7.68 5.03 -8.91
N LEU A 15 8.44 6.11 -8.79
CA LEU A 15 8.06 7.26 -7.96
C LEU A 15 7.01 8.12 -8.66
N LEU A 16 6.05 8.59 -7.87
CA LEU A 16 4.97 9.45 -8.33
C LEU A 16 5.40 10.92 -8.34
N LYS A 17 4.72 11.73 -9.13
CA LYS A 17 5.06 13.14 -9.33
C LYS A 17 3.88 14.04 -9.01
N THR A 18 2.67 13.61 -9.37
CA THR A 18 1.47 14.43 -9.24
C THR A 18 1.05 14.54 -7.78
N ARG A 19 0.99 15.75 -7.23
CA ARG A 19 0.47 16.00 -5.89
C ARG A 19 -1.03 16.33 -5.97
N ALA A 20 -1.85 15.30 -6.04
CA ALA A 20 -3.30 15.44 -6.17
C ALA A 20 -4.04 14.45 -5.27
N SER A 21 -5.12 14.94 -4.68
CA SER A 21 -6.09 14.23 -3.88
C SER A 21 -7.32 13.84 -4.71
N PRO A 22 -8.20 12.97 -4.20
CA PRO A 22 -9.48 12.66 -4.85
C PRO A 22 -10.36 13.87 -5.19
N ARG A 23 -10.11 15.04 -4.57
CA ARG A 23 -10.88 16.28 -4.83
C ARG A 23 -10.37 17.08 -6.03
N ASP A 24 -9.20 16.74 -6.57
CA ASP A 24 -8.51 17.56 -7.59
C ASP A 24 -8.87 17.17 -9.03
N GLY A 25 -9.96 16.43 -9.23
CA GLY A 25 -10.57 16.16 -10.54
C GLY A 25 -9.60 15.55 -11.56
N GLU A 26 -9.25 16.29 -12.61
CA GLU A 26 -8.32 15.83 -13.64
C GLU A 26 -6.91 15.52 -13.11
N GLN A 27 -6.44 16.28 -12.12
CA GLN A 27 -5.13 15.99 -11.50
C GLN A 27 -5.18 14.68 -10.72
N TRP A 28 -6.32 14.34 -10.13
CA TRP A 28 -6.53 13.03 -9.50
C TRP A 28 -6.46 11.90 -10.53
N ARG A 29 -7.07 12.07 -11.71
CA ARG A 29 -6.98 11.07 -12.79
C ARG A 29 -5.55 10.87 -13.25
N GLN A 30 -4.75 11.94 -13.32
CA GLN A 30 -3.33 11.84 -13.63
C GLN A 30 -2.57 11.10 -12.53
N ARG A 31 -2.81 11.42 -11.26
CA ARG A 31 -2.24 10.71 -10.11
C ARG A 31 -2.62 9.23 -10.12
N LEU A 32 -3.88 8.89 -10.38
CA LEU A 32 -4.38 7.53 -10.42
C LEU A 32 -3.69 6.69 -11.51
N LYS A 33 -3.39 7.30 -12.68
CA LYS A 33 -2.57 6.63 -13.70
C LYS A 33 -1.16 6.30 -13.18
N GLU A 34 -0.53 7.23 -12.45
CA GLU A 34 0.79 6.98 -11.83
C GLU A 34 0.70 5.87 -10.76
N GLU A 35 -0.36 5.84 -9.95
CA GLU A 35 -0.60 4.79 -8.94
C GLU A 35 -0.73 3.40 -9.59
N LEU A 36 -1.54 3.29 -10.63
CA LEU A 36 -1.74 2.04 -11.37
C LEU A 36 -0.44 1.57 -12.02
N GLN A 37 0.34 2.48 -12.62
CA GLN A 37 1.64 2.14 -13.18
C GLN A 37 2.62 1.64 -12.12
N ALA A 38 2.66 2.29 -10.96
CA ALA A 38 3.52 1.88 -9.85
C ALA A 38 3.11 0.51 -9.30
N LEU A 39 1.81 0.25 -9.13
CA LEU A 39 1.26 -1.04 -8.70
C LEU A 39 1.57 -2.16 -9.70
N ILE A 40 1.33 -1.93 -11.00
CA ILE A 40 1.61 -2.91 -12.05
C ILE A 40 3.10 -3.27 -12.07
N GLN A 41 3.98 -2.26 -12.00
CA GLN A 41 5.41 -2.51 -11.98
C GLN A 41 5.83 -3.26 -10.71
N TYR A 42 5.24 -2.94 -9.56
CA TYR A 42 5.53 -3.64 -8.31
C TYR A 42 5.11 -5.12 -8.36
N VAL A 43 3.90 -5.41 -8.85
CA VAL A 43 3.43 -6.79 -9.06
C VAL A 43 4.30 -7.54 -10.06
N LYS A 44 4.73 -6.88 -11.15
CA LYS A 44 5.66 -7.48 -12.12
C LYS A 44 6.99 -7.85 -11.45
N ASN A 45 7.60 -6.93 -10.71
CA ASN A 45 8.85 -7.18 -10.00
C ASN A 45 8.71 -8.34 -8.99
N ASN A 46 7.58 -8.41 -8.30
CA ASN A 46 7.28 -9.48 -7.35
C ASN A 46 7.18 -10.84 -8.06
N LYS A 47 6.51 -10.91 -9.20
CA LYS A 47 6.42 -12.14 -10.01
C LYS A 47 7.77 -12.56 -10.56
N ASP A 48 8.56 -11.63 -11.06
CA ASP A 48 9.91 -11.90 -11.58
C ASP A 48 10.85 -12.42 -10.47
N ALA A 49 10.56 -12.08 -9.20
CA ALA A 49 11.26 -12.55 -8.02
C ALA A 49 10.61 -13.76 -7.31
N ASP A 50 9.59 -14.38 -7.92
CA ASP A 50 8.79 -15.48 -7.34
C ASP A 50 8.22 -15.17 -5.94
N ASN A 51 7.82 -13.92 -5.74
CA ASN A 51 7.28 -13.40 -4.48
C ASN A 51 6.00 -12.60 -4.71
N ASP A 52 5.09 -13.10 -5.55
CA ASP A 52 3.76 -12.51 -5.73
C ASP A 52 2.94 -12.72 -4.46
N TRP A 53 2.48 -11.63 -3.83
CA TRP A 53 1.89 -11.67 -2.48
C TRP A 53 0.58 -10.88 -2.33
N PHE A 54 0.11 -10.18 -3.37
CA PHE A 54 -1.16 -9.44 -3.30
C PHE A 54 -1.84 -9.24 -4.65
N ARG A 55 -3.15 -8.97 -4.59
CA ARG A 55 -3.96 -8.42 -5.68
C ARG A 55 -4.84 -7.32 -5.14
N LEU A 56 -4.99 -6.26 -5.92
CA LEU A 56 -5.81 -5.11 -5.58
C LEU A 56 -6.63 -4.64 -6.77
N GLU A 57 -7.84 -4.22 -6.47
CA GLU A 57 -8.78 -3.58 -7.36
C GLU A 57 -9.29 -2.29 -6.70
N SER A 58 -9.89 -1.42 -7.52
CA SER A 58 -10.52 -0.20 -7.03
C SER A 58 -11.85 0.04 -7.71
N ASN A 59 -12.64 0.93 -7.11
CA ASN A 59 -13.80 1.51 -7.79
C ASN A 59 -13.36 2.39 -8.97
N GLN A 60 -14.31 2.77 -9.82
CA GLN A 60 -14.04 3.59 -11.01
C GLN A 60 -13.34 4.93 -10.70
N GLU A 61 -13.54 5.45 -9.49
CA GLU A 61 -12.96 6.71 -9.03
C GLU A 61 -11.56 6.54 -8.42
N GLY A 62 -11.12 5.31 -8.15
CA GLY A 62 -9.85 5.03 -7.46
C GLY A 62 -9.83 5.46 -5.99
N THR A 63 -10.99 5.71 -5.37
CA THR A 63 -11.13 6.24 -4.01
C THR A 63 -11.31 5.16 -2.95
N ARG A 64 -11.79 3.97 -3.35
CA ARG A 64 -11.88 2.79 -2.50
C ARG A 64 -11.18 1.63 -3.17
N TRP A 65 -10.37 0.92 -2.40
CA TRP A 65 -9.56 -0.20 -2.84
C TRP A 65 -9.87 -1.44 -2.00
N TRP A 66 -9.87 -2.59 -2.66
CA TRP A 66 -10.07 -3.88 -2.02
C TRP A 66 -9.29 -4.96 -2.76
N GLY A 67 -9.04 -6.07 -2.08
CA GLY A 67 -8.37 -7.20 -2.69
C GLY A 67 -7.93 -8.21 -1.66
N LYS A 68 -6.88 -8.94 -1.99
CA LYS A 68 -6.34 -10.05 -1.19
C LYS A 68 -4.84 -9.92 -1.08
N ALA A 69 -4.32 -10.13 0.12
CA ALA A 69 -2.90 -10.33 0.36
C ALA A 69 -2.68 -11.73 0.93
N TRP A 70 -1.53 -12.33 0.64
CA TRP A 70 -1.19 -13.64 1.18
C TRP A 70 0.28 -13.72 1.58
N THR A 71 0.55 -14.58 2.55
CA THR A 71 1.89 -14.90 3.02
C THR A 71 2.06 -16.40 3.11
N ILE A 72 3.30 -16.87 2.91
CA ILE A 72 3.65 -18.28 3.02
C ILE A 72 4.47 -18.46 4.28
N GLN A 73 3.98 -19.27 5.20
CA GLN A 73 4.69 -19.65 6.41
C GLN A 73 4.56 -21.16 6.60
N ASP A 74 5.68 -21.83 6.85
CA ASP A 74 5.74 -23.29 7.06
C ASP A 74 5.07 -24.09 5.93
N MET A 75 5.29 -23.69 4.67
CA MET A 75 4.69 -24.27 3.45
C MET A 75 3.15 -24.16 3.39
N LEU A 76 2.54 -23.34 4.25
CA LEU A 76 1.12 -23.02 4.22
C LEU A 76 0.92 -21.60 3.71
N ARG A 77 -0.03 -21.45 2.78
CA ARG A 77 -0.46 -20.14 2.28
C ARG A 77 -1.61 -19.62 3.13
N TYR A 78 -1.40 -18.47 3.76
CA TYR A 78 -2.41 -17.72 4.48
C TYR A 78 -2.87 -16.57 3.61
N GLU A 79 -4.18 -16.45 3.38
CA GLU A 79 -4.77 -15.40 2.56
C GLU A 79 -5.72 -14.56 3.40
N PHE A 80 -5.67 -13.25 3.19
CA PHE A 80 -6.43 -12.25 3.93
C PHE A 80 -7.09 -11.27 2.99
N ASP A 81 -8.35 -10.94 3.25
CA ASP A 81 -9.03 -9.86 2.55
C ASP A 81 -8.54 -8.51 3.08
N ILE A 82 -8.14 -7.62 2.16
CA ILE A 82 -7.64 -6.28 2.45
C ILE A 82 -8.56 -5.23 1.85
N GLU A 83 -8.81 -4.15 2.58
CA GLU A 83 -9.53 -2.98 2.06
C GLU A 83 -9.00 -1.67 2.65
N PHE A 84 -9.13 -0.58 1.89
CA PHE A 84 -8.85 0.77 2.37
C PHE A 84 -9.50 1.83 1.49
N ASP A 85 -9.79 2.97 2.10
CA ASP A 85 -10.21 4.18 1.41
C ASP A 85 -9.04 5.15 1.26
N ILE A 86 -9.02 5.89 0.16
CA ILE A 86 -8.08 6.98 -0.05
C ILE A 86 -8.55 8.20 0.75
N PRO A 87 -7.75 8.69 1.72
CA PRO A 87 -8.16 9.85 2.50
C PRO A 87 -8.22 11.09 1.60
N VAL A 88 -9.10 12.02 1.94
CA VAL A 88 -9.24 13.31 1.22
C VAL A 88 -7.93 14.09 1.20
N THR A 89 -7.07 13.92 2.21
CA THR A 89 -5.76 14.56 2.31
C THR A 89 -4.65 13.81 1.57
N TYR A 90 -4.94 12.71 0.88
CA TYR A 90 -3.96 11.98 0.07
C TYR A 90 -3.32 12.90 -1.00
N PRO A 91 -2.01 12.81 -1.30
CA PRO A 91 -1.00 11.91 -0.72
C PRO A 91 -0.33 12.43 0.56
N MET A 92 -0.80 13.52 1.18
CA MET A 92 -0.22 14.03 2.44
C MET A 92 -0.35 13.02 3.57
N THR A 93 -1.50 12.34 3.62
CA THR A 93 -1.78 11.27 4.58
C THR A 93 -1.78 9.94 3.84
N ALA A 94 -1.07 8.95 4.36
CA ALA A 94 -1.10 7.59 3.84
C ALA A 94 -2.49 6.95 4.05
N PRO A 95 -2.91 6.04 3.17
CA PRO A 95 -4.12 5.25 3.40
C PRO A 95 -3.94 4.31 4.59
N GLU A 96 -5.04 4.05 5.30
CA GLU A 96 -5.07 3.11 6.42
C GLU A 96 -5.56 1.75 5.91
N ILE A 97 -4.64 0.79 5.79
CA ILE A 97 -4.93 -0.56 5.31
C ILE A 97 -5.66 -1.34 6.41
N ALA A 98 -6.79 -1.94 6.07
CA ALA A 98 -7.56 -2.80 6.97
C ALA A 98 -7.52 -4.26 6.53
N ILE A 99 -7.43 -5.16 7.52
CA ILE A 99 -7.62 -6.60 7.41
C ILE A 99 -8.72 -7.00 8.40
N PRO A 100 -10.00 -6.97 7.97
CA PRO A 100 -11.13 -7.23 8.86
C PRO A 100 -11.06 -8.59 9.57
N ASP A 101 -10.54 -9.61 8.88
CA ASP A 101 -10.43 -10.98 9.41
C ASP A 101 -9.53 -11.12 10.64
N LEU A 102 -8.63 -10.15 10.85
CA LEU A 102 -7.69 -10.13 11.95
C LEU A 102 -8.12 -9.20 13.10
N ASP A 103 -9.27 -8.53 12.99
CA ASP A 103 -9.77 -7.64 14.04
C ASP A 103 -9.96 -8.41 15.36
N GLY A 104 -9.41 -7.85 16.44
CA GLY A 104 -9.38 -8.47 17.77
C GLY A 104 -8.44 -9.68 17.95
N LYS A 105 -7.76 -10.15 16.89
CA LYS A 105 -6.82 -11.29 16.98
C LYS A 105 -5.38 -10.89 17.28
N THR A 106 -5.04 -9.61 17.16
CA THR A 106 -3.70 -9.07 17.42
C THR A 106 -3.77 -7.72 18.12
N ALA A 107 -2.81 -7.45 19.02
CA ALA A 107 -2.67 -6.14 19.67
C ALA A 107 -2.10 -5.07 18.72
N LYS A 108 -1.54 -5.47 17.57
CA LYS A 108 -0.96 -4.56 16.56
C LYS A 108 -2.01 -4.09 15.54
N MET A 109 -3.22 -3.84 15.99
CA MET A 109 -4.34 -3.44 15.14
C MET A 109 -5.21 -2.42 15.87
N TYR A 110 -5.65 -1.40 15.15
CA TYR A 110 -6.66 -0.46 15.61
C TYR A 110 -8.06 -1.02 15.35
N ARG A 111 -9.06 -0.46 16.03
CA ARG A 111 -10.46 -0.86 15.90
C ARG A 111 -10.91 -0.87 14.43
N GLY A 112 -11.59 -1.93 14.02
CA GLY A 112 -12.11 -2.07 12.66
C GLY A 112 -11.08 -2.63 11.67
N GLY A 113 -10.14 -3.46 12.13
CA GLY A 113 -9.22 -4.19 11.26
C GLY A 113 -8.00 -3.40 10.76
N LYS A 114 -7.86 -2.11 11.13
CA LYS A 114 -6.80 -1.24 10.60
C LYS A 114 -5.44 -1.60 11.17
N ILE A 115 -4.46 -1.88 10.32
CA ILE A 115 -3.13 -2.29 10.78
C ILE A 115 -2.44 -1.16 11.55
N CYS A 116 -1.84 -1.48 12.69
CA CYS A 116 -1.00 -0.54 13.41
C CYS A 116 0.40 -0.54 12.81
N MET A 117 0.63 0.36 11.85
CA MET A 117 1.96 0.57 11.26
C MET A 117 2.98 1.01 12.31
N THR A 118 4.27 0.83 12.00
CA THR A 118 5.36 1.25 12.90
C THR A 118 5.43 2.77 13.05
N ASP A 119 5.91 3.25 14.19
CA ASP A 119 6.10 4.70 14.46
C ASP A 119 7.00 5.39 13.42
N HIS A 120 7.86 4.62 12.74
CA HIS A 120 8.77 5.11 11.71
C HIS A 120 8.09 5.36 10.36
N PHE A 121 6.91 4.77 10.12
CA PHE A 121 6.22 4.85 8.84
C PHE A 121 5.75 6.27 8.54
N GLN A 122 5.06 6.93 9.48
CA GLN A 122 4.49 8.27 9.27
C GLN A 122 5.56 9.34 8.97
N PRO A 123 6.69 9.42 9.72
CA PRO A 123 7.78 10.33 9.38
C PRO A 123 8.43 10.02 8.02
N LEU A 124 8.55 8.74 7.66
CA LEU A 124 9.11 8.33 6.37
C LEU A 124 8.19 8.73 5.21
N TRP A 125 6.87 8.51 5.36
CA TRP A 125 5.87 8.93 4.40
C TRP A 125 5.91 10.44 4.19
N ALA A 126 5.83 11.21 5.28
CA ALA A 126 5.81 12.69 5.24
C ALA A 126 7.00 13.30 4.49
N ARG A 127 8.21 12.73 4.64
CA ARG A 127 9.42 13.19 3.93
C ARG A 127 9.42 12.90 2.44
N ASN A 128 8.62 11.92 2.00
CA ASN A 128 8.60 11.45 0.62
C ASN A 128 7.35 11.90 -0.14
N VAL A 129 6.41 12.62 0.47
CA VAL A 129 5.27 13.20 -0.26
C VAL A 129 5.78 14.16 -1.36
N PRO A 130 5.25 14.12 -2.60
CA PRO A 130 4.19 13.26 -3.14
C PRO A 130 4.69 11.98 -3.84
N ARG A 131 5.98 11.64 -3.69
CA ARG A 131 6.65 10.57 -4.43
C ARG A 131 6.18 9.18 -4.08
N PHE A 132 5.72 8.97 -2.85
CA PHE A 132 5.14 7.70 -2.41
C PHE A 132 3.66 7.61 -2.78
N GLY A 133 3.24 6.37 -3.01
CA GLY A 133 1.89 6.00 -3.42
C GLY A 133 1.42 4.69 -2.79
N ILE A 134 0.38 4.08 -3.33
CA ILE A 134 -0.25 2.86 -2.79
C ILE A 134 0.74 1.70 -2.77
N ALA A 135 1.50 1.50 -3.85
CA ALA A 135 2.53 0.46 -3.91
C ALA A 135 3.56 0.60 -2.78
N HIS A 136 3.91 1.84 -2.42
CA HIS A 136 4.85 2.12 -1.34
C HIS A 136 4.21 1.88 0.04
N ALA A 137 2.93 2.21 0.22
CA ALA A 137 2.19 1.91 1.45
C ALA A 137 2.11 0.39 1.70
N LEU A 138 1.91 -0.40 0.65
CA LEU A 138 1.92 -1.87 0.74
C LEU A 138 3.32 -2.40 1.10
N ALA A 139 4.36 -1.96 0.37
CA ALA A 139 5.72 -2.45 0.58
C ALA A 139 6.34 -2.04 1.93
N LEU A 140 5.99 -0.86 2.46
CA LEU A 140 6.54 -0.32 3.71
C LEU A 140 5.64 -0.51 4.93
N GLY A 141 4.33 -0.64 4.71
CA GLY A 141 3.32 -0.73 5.74
C GLY A 141 2.85 -2.16 5.92
N LEU A 142 2.13 -2.69 4.92
CA LEU A 142 1.50 -4.01 5.02
C LEU A 142 2.51 -5.17 4.98
N GLY A 143 3.51 -5.13 4.09
CA GLY A 143 4.49 -6.22 3.96
C GLY A 143 5.30 -6.48 5.24
N PRO A 144 5.80 -5.44 5.94
CA PRO A 144 6.52 -5.61 7.20
C PRO A 144 5.66 -5.83 8.45
N TRP A 145 4.34 -5.58 8.38
CA TRP A 145 3.41 -5.76 9.50
C TRP A 145 3.00 -7.23 9.64
#